data_AF-A0A9P8KUB1-F1
#
_entry.id   AF-A0A9P8KUB1-F1
#
_cell.length_a   1.000
_cell.length_b   1.000
_cell.length_c   1.000
_cell.angle_alpha   90.00
_cell.angle_beta   90.00
_cell.angle_gamma   90.00
#
_symmetry.space_group_name_H-M   'P 1'
#
loop_
_entity.id
_entity.type
_entity.pdbx_description
1 polymer ?
#
loop_
_entity_poly.entity_id
_entity_poly.type
_entity_poly.pdbx_seq_one_letter_code
_entity_poly.pdbx_strand_id
1 'polypeptide(L)'
;MSDRPSHRGGRGGDRGNYRGRGGGAGGGRGGASAAQGERPKKENILDLAKYMDKDITVKFNGGREVRGTLKGYDALMNLVLDEVQETLRDEEGNESSRPLGLVVVRGTLLVLISPADGSEEIANPFAQPEED
;
A
#
# COMPACT_ATOMS: atom_id res chain seq x y z
N MET A 1 -17.16 52.11 5.16
CA MET A 1 -18.05 51.88 6.31
C MET A 1 -17.90 50.39 6.65
N SER A 2 -16.82 49.99 7.34
CA SER A 2 -16.65 49.97 8.83
C SER A 2 -17.39 48.75 9.42
N ASP A 3 -16.85 47.82 10.22
CA ASP A 3 -15.68 47.80 11.12
C ASP A 3 -15.22 46.36 11.44
N ARG A 4 -13.92 46.23 11.78
CA ARG A 4 -13.33 45.11 12.54
C ARG A 4 -13.32 45.48 14.03
N PRO A 5 -13.48 44.52 14.97
CA PRO A 5 -13.04 44.73 16.34
C PRO A 5 -11.69 44.06 16.59
N SER A 6 -10.67 44.88 16.82
CA SER A 6 -9.46 44.55 17.56
C SER A 6 -9.77 44.55 19.06
N HIS A 7 -9.38 43.52 19.81
CA HIS A 7 -9.20 43.62 21.26
C HIS A 7 -7.79 43.19 21.66
N ARG A 8 -7.17 44.08 22.42
CA ARG A 8 -5.79 44.11 22.90
C ARG A 8 -5.89 44.15 24.42
N GLY A 9 -5.10 43.35 25.14
CA GLY A 9 -4.55 43.76 26.44
C GLY A 9 -4.67 42.79 27.62
N GLY A 10 -3.56 42.70 28.37
CA GLY A 10 -3.41 42.16 29.74
C GLY A 10 -2.59 40.85 29.77
N ARG A 11 -1.30 40.75 30.12
CA ARG A 11 -0.41 41.33 31.16
C ARG A 11 -0.71 40.82 32.59
N GLY A 12 0.21 39.98 33.11
CA GLY A 12 0.33 39.45 34.48
C GLY A 12 0.76 37.98 34.42
N GLY A 13 1.94 37.51 34.84
CA GLY A 13 2.80 37.91 35.95
C GLY A 13 2.42 37.08 37.18
N ASP A 14 3.13 35.97 37.47
CA ASP A 14 3.67 35.71 38.81
C ASP A 14 4.53 34.42 38.89
N ARG A 15 5.56 34.50 39.73
CA ARG A 15 6.57 33.46 40.00
C ARG A 15 6.17 32.78 41.32
N GLY A 16 5.72 31.53 41.26
CA GLY A 16 5.40 30.72 42.44
C GLY A 16 6.41 29.60 42.67
N ASN A 17 7.42 29.86 43.49
CA ASN A 17 8.39 28.90 43.97
C ASN A 17 7.81 28.17 45.20
N TYR A 18 7.49 26.88 45.10
CA TYR A 18 7.19 26.03 46.26
C TYR A 18 8.12 24.81 46.30
N ARG A 19 9.21 24.96 47.05
CA ARG A 19 9.92 23.85 47.69
C ARG A 19 9.09 23.38 48.89
N GLY A 20 8.46 22.22 48.76
CA GLY A 20 7.76 21.53 49.84
C GLY A 20 8.39 20.16 50.10
N ARG A 21 9.19 20.10 51.15
CA ARG A 21 9.79 18.92 51.77
C ARG A 21 8.69 17.99 52.31
N GLY A 22 8.70 16.72 51.90
CA GLY A 22 7.86 15.68 52.49
C GLY A 22 8.48 14.31 52.25
N GLY A 23 9.19 13.80 53.27
CA GLY A 23 9.69 12.44 53.28
C GLY A 23 8.56 11.45 53.55
N GLY A 24 8.62 10.31 52.88
CA GLY A 24 7.72 9.18 53.07
C GLY A 24 8.37 7.93 52.50
N ALA A 25 9.01 7.16 53.37
CA ALA A 25 9.43 5.80 53.09
C ALA A 25 8.17 4.92 52.91
N GLY A 26 8.23 3.98 51.97
CA GLY A 26 7.31 2.84 51.96
C GLY A 26 6.87 2.39 50.58
N GLY A 27 7.24 1.17 50.23
CA GLY A 27 6.51 0.38 49.23
C GLY A 27 7.31 0.03 48.00
N GLY A 28 8.12 -1.03 48.10
CA GLY A 28 8.50 -1.79 46.93
C GLY A 28 7.24 -2.27 46.19
N ARG A 29 7.15 -1.95 44.92
CA ARG A 29 6.39 -2.73 43.93
C ARG A 29 7.25 -2.81 42.70
N GLY A 30 7.73 -4.04 42.43
CA GLY A 30 8.43 -4.35 41.21
C GLY A 30 7.64 -3.86 40.02
N GLY A 31 8.25 -2.98 39.23
CA GLY A 31 7.84 -2.76 37.86
C GLY A 31 8.14 -4.04 37.12
N ALA A 32 7.12 -4.90 37.00
CA ALA A 32 7.13 -5.95 36.01
C ALA A 32 7.41 -5.28 34.67
N SER A 33 8.60 -5.52 34.13
CA SER A 33 8.91 -5.31 32.74
C SER A 33 7.86 -6.08 31.97
N ALA A 34 6.79 -5.39 31.57
CA ALA A 34 5.84 -5.92 30.61
C ALA A 34 6.67 -6.19 29.36
N ALA A 35 7.03 -7.46 29.18
CA ALA A 35 7.54 -7.99 27.94
C ALA A 35 6.48 -7.65 26.90
N GLN A 36 6.67 -6.52 26.24
CA GLN A 36 5.93 -6.14 25.07
C GLN A 36 6.36 -7.15 24.02
N GLY A 37 5.66 -8.29 23.99
CA GLY A 37 5.81 -9.28 22.96
C GLY A 37 5.76 -8.55 21.63
N GLU A 38 6.85 -8.62 20.88
CA GLU A 38 6.93 -8.04 19.55
C GLU A 38 5.72 -8.54 18.77
N ARG A 39 4.87 -7.62 18.34
CA ARG A 39 3.72 -8.01 17.52
C ARG A 39 4.28 -8.77 16.33
N PRO A 40 3.80 -9.98 16.04
CA PRO A 40 4.31 -10.77 14.94
C PRO A 40 4.28 -9.91 13.68
N LYS A 41 5.42 -9.84 12.99
CA LYS A 41 5.53 -9.09 11.73
C LYS A 41 4.47 -9.67 10.80
N LYS A 42 3.58 -8.82 10.29
CA LYS A 42 2.66 -9.23 9.22
C LYS A 42 3.51 -9.44 7.98
N GLU A 43 3.91 -10.68 7.76
CA GLU A 43 4.59 -11.10 6.55
C GLU A 43 3.58 -11.13 5.39
N ASN A 44 4.02 -10.74 4.20
CA ASN A 44 3.18 -10.83 3.01
C ASN A 44 2.97 -12.30 2.65
N ILE A 45 1.73 -12.67 2.34
CA ILE A 45 1.37 -14.04 1.93
C ILE A 45 1.96 -14.43 0.57
N LEU A 46 2.32 -13.43 -0.23
CA LEU A 46 2.88 -13.61 -1.57
C LEU A 46 4.38 -13.35 -1.54
N ASP A 47 5.14 -14.35 -1.94
CA ASP A 47 6.58 -14.23 -2.13
C ASP A 47 6.90 -13.74 -3.56
N LEU A 48 7.05 -12.42 -3.69
CA LEU A 48 7.39 -11.78 -4.96
C LEU A 48 8.82 -12.07 -5.44
N ALA A 49 9.71 -12.57 -4.58
CA ALA A 49 11.08 -12.93 -4.97
C ALA A 49 11.08 -14.00 -6.08
N LYS A 50 10.09 -14.89 -6.07
CA LYS A 50 9.92 -15.97 -7.07
C LYS A 50 9.62 -15.47 -8.49
N TYR A 51 9.18 -14.22 -8.60
CA TYR A 51 8.78 -13.58 -9.85
C TYR A 51 9.76 -12.50 -10.29
N MET A 52 10.86 -12.30 -9.57
CA MET A 52 11.93 -11.39 -9.99
C MET A 52 12.45 -11.77 -11.37
N ASP A 53 12.65 -10.76 -12.22
CA ASP A 53 13.08 -10.89 -13.61
C ASP A 53 12.17 -11.77 -14.49
N LYS A 54 10.91 -11.95 -14.08
CA LYS A 54 9.87 -12.60 -14.88
C LYS A 54 8.77 -11.62 -15.25
N ASP A 55 8.12 -11.93 -16.36
CA ASP A 55 6.91 -11.24 -16.77
C ASP A 55 5.74 -11.58 -15.83
N ILE A 56 5.09 -10.52 -15.36
CA ILE A 56 3.85 -10.59 -14.61
C ILE A 56 2.80 -9.71 -15.24
N THR A 57 1.55 -10.13 -15.09
CA THR A 57 0.37 -9.33 -15.42
C THR A 57 -0.20 -8.77 -14.13
N VAL A 58 -0.57 -7.50 -14.17
CA VAL A 58 -1.05 -6.73 -13.03
C VAL A 58 -2.35 -6.04 -13.41
N LYS A 59 -3.41 -6.26 -12.63
CA LYS A 59 -4.69 -5.55 -12.77
C LYS A 59 -4.89 -4.56 -11.64
N PHE A 60 -5.36 -3.38 -12.01
CA PHE A 60 -5.61 -2.29 -11.10
C PHE A 60 -7.10 -2.13 -10.81
N ASN A 61 -7.40 -1.49 -9.69
CA ASN A 61 -8.72 -0.94 -9.46
C ASN A 61 -9.06 0.06 -10.59
N GLY A 62 -10.26 -0.05 -11.16
CA GLY A 62 -10.67 0.72 -12.34
C GLY A 62 -10.38 0.04 -13.69
N GLY A 63 -9.96 -1.23 -13.70
CA GLY A 63 -9.93 -2.06 -14.91
C GLY A 63 -8.68 -1.92 -15.78
N ARG A 64 -7.72 -1.08 -15.40
CA ARG A 64 -6.43 -1.00 -16.11
C ARG A 64 -5.65 -2.30 -15.93
N GLU A 65 -4.99 -2.73 -16.99
CA GLU A 65 -4.18 -3.94 -17.01
C GLU A 65 -2.83 -3.65 -17.66
N VAL A 66 -1.77 -4.10 -17.01
CA VAL A 66 -0.40 -3.97 -17.53
C VAL A 66 0.34 -5.28 -17.43
N ARG A 67 1.23 -5.52 -18.38
CA ARG A 67 2.19 -6.63 -18.37
C ARG A 67 3.60 -6.06 -18.41
N GLY A 68 4.52 -6.61 -17.63
CA GLY A 68 5.93 -6.24 -17.68
C GLY A 68 6.79 -7.10 -16.77
N THR A 69 8.10 -6.91 -16.86
CA THR A 69 9.08 -7.70 -16.10
C THR A 69 9.29 -7.10 -14.71
N LEU A 70 9.14 -7.90 -13.66
CA LEU A 70 9.33 -7.45 -12.28
C LEU A 70 10.82 -7.22 -11.96
N LYS A 71 11.20 -5.97 -11.65
CA LYS A 71 12.56 -5.57 -11.29
C LYS A 71 12.75 -5.26 -9.80
N GLY A 72 11.66 -5.07 -9.06
CA GLY A 72 11.74 -4.82 -7.63
C GLY A 72 10.38 -4.66 -6.99
N TYR A 73 10.33 -4.81 -5.67
CA TYR A 73 9.11 -4.65 -4.88
C TYR A 73 9.45 -4.23 -3.45
N ASP A 74 8.43 -3.76 -2.72
CA ASP A 74 8.54 -3.43 -1.30
C ASP A 74 7.46 -4.12 -0.45
N ALA A 75 7.50 -3.88 0.87
CA ALA A 75 6.54 -4.46 1.81
C ALA A 75 5.09 -3.96 1.61
N LEU A 76 4.91 -2.81 0.94
CA LEU A 76 3.60 -2.22 0.63
C LEU A 76 3.07 -2.69 -0.73
N MET A 77 3.75 -3.65 -1.38
CA MET A 77 3.41 -4.15 -2.71
C MET A 77 3.52 -3.08 -3.80
N ASN A 78 4.32 -2.03 -3.60
CA ASN A 78 4.73 -1.21 -4.74
C ASN A 78 5.71 -2.04 -5.59
N LEU A 79 5.59 -1.94 -6.91
CA LEU A 79 6.39 -2.73 -7.85
C LEU A 79 7.17 -1.81 -8.77
N VAL A 80 8.36 -2.25 -9.18
CA VAL A 80 9.11 -1.67 -10.29
C VAL A 80 9.01 -2.65 -11.44
N LEU A 81 8.39 -2.24 -12.53
CA LEU A 81 8.23 -3.05 -13.74
C LEU A 81 8.99 -2.43 -14.90
N ASP A 82 9.67 -3.25 -15.68
CA ASP A 82 10.36 -2.85 -16.90
C ASP A 82 9.64 -3.39 -18.14
N GLU A 83 9.94 -2.80 -19.30
CA GLU A 83 9.35 -3.16 -20.60
C GLU A 83 7.80 -3.23 -20.58
N VAL A 84 7.17 -2.35 -19.81
CA VAL A 84 5.74 -2.43 -19.52
C VAL A 84 4.91 -2.15 -20.77
N GLN A 85 3.91 -2.98 -20.99
CA GLN A 85 2.82 -2.76 -21.95
C GLN A 85 1.49 -2.64 -21.19
N GLU A 86 0.74 -1.58 -21.47
CA GLU A 86 -0.62 -1.39 -20.96
C GLU A 86 -1.64 -1.84 -22.00
N THR A 87 -2.58 -2.69 -21.57
CA THR A 87 -3.75 -3.07 -22.36
C THR A 87 -4.88 -2.07 -22.08
N LEU A 88 -5.37 -1.45 -23.15
CA LEU A 88 -6.52 -0.53 -23.15
C LEU A 88 -7.70 -1.26 -23.77
N ARG A 89 -8.84 -1.22 -23.09
CA ARG A 89 -10.12 -1.72 -23.59
C ARG A 89 -11.08 -0.55 -23.77
N ASP A 90 -11.68 -0.43 -24.95
CA ASP A 90 -12.71 0.58 -25.24
C ASP A 90 -14.12 0.10 -24.84
N GLU A 91 -15.13 0.95 -25.05
CA GLU A 91 -16.54 0.63 -24.75
C GLU A 91 -17.11 -0.47 -25.67
N GLU A 92 -16.49 -0.68 -26.82
CA GLU A 92 -16.87 -1.68 -27.83
C GLU A 92 -16.21 -3.04 -27.57
N GLY A 93 -15.27 -3.10 -26.63
CA GLY A 93 -14.54 -4.31 -26.24
C GLY A 93 -13.26 -4.55 -27.06
N ASN A 94 -12.83 -3.61 -27.91
CA ASN A 94 -11.58 -3.74 -28.64
C ASN A 94 -10.39 -3.52 -27.71
N GLU A 95 -9.37 -4.36 -27.88
CA GLU A 95 -8.13 -4.28 -27.11
C GLU A 95 -7.01 -3.67 -27.92
N SER A 96 -6.31 -2.70 -27.34
CA SER A 96 -5.10 -2.10 -27.90
C SER A 96 -4.01 -2.05 -26.84
N SER A 97 -2.74 -2.15 -27.26
CA SER A 97 -1.60 -2.08 -26.34
C SER A 97 -0.76 -0.83 -26.59
N ARG A 98 -0.19 -0.27 -25.51
CA ARG A 98 0.82 0.80 -25.61
C ARG A 98 2.03 0.54 -24.70
N PRO A 99 3.25 0.83 -25.17
CA PRO A 99 4.44 0.70 -24.33
C PRO A 99 4.54 1.86 -23.33
N LEU A 100 4.94 1.55 -22.10
CA LEU A 100 5.22 2.52 -21.04
C LEU A 100 6.69 2.48 -20.58
N GLY A 101 7.44 1.42 -20.91
CA GLY A 101 8.84 1.27 -20.51
C GLY A 101 8.98 0.94 -19.02
N LEU A 102 9.87 1.66 -18.32
CA LEU A 102 10.10 1.49 -16.88
C LEU A 102 9.05 2.26 -16.06
N VAL A 103 8.30 1.55 -15.23
CA VAL A 103 7.18 2.10 -14.45
C VAL A 103 7.27 1.70 -12.99
N VAL A 104 6.86 2.62 -12.10
CA VAL A 104 6.58 2.31 -10.70
C VAL A 104 5.07 2.14 -10.50
N VAL A 105 4.69 0.96 -10.05
CA VAL A 105 3.31 0.54 -9.78
C VAL A 105 3.00 0.76 -8.30
N ARG A 106 1.88 1.42 -8.02
CA ARG A 106 1.48 1.73 -6.64
C ARG A 106 0.63 0.61 -6.04
N GLY A 107 1.10 0.01 -4.94
CA GLY A 107 0.49 -1.15 -4.28
C GLY A 107 -0.95 -0.93 -3.82
N THR A 108 -1.33 0.31 -3.50
CA THR A 108 -2.69 0.65 -3.04
C THR A 108 -3.79 0.44 -4.08
N LEU A 109 -3.42 0.39 -5.37
CA LEU A 109 -4.37 0.22 -6.47
C LEU A 109 -4.34 -1.20 -7.04
N LEU A 110 -3.46 -2.06 -6.54
CA LEU A 110 -3.34 -3.44 -7.03
C LEU A 110 -4.56 -4.26 -6.62
N VAL A 111 -5.10 -5.00 -7.59
CA VAL A 111 -6.19 -5.95 -7.37
C VAL A 111 -5.70 -7.38 -7.64
N LEU A 112 -4.90 -7.58 -8.68
CA LEU A 112 -4.39 -8.90 -9.06
C LEU A 112 -2.95 -8.81 -9.56
N ILE A 113 -2.16 -9.83 -9.20
CA ILE A 113 -0.83 -10.11 -9.76
C ILE A 113 -0.85 -11.58 -10.20
N SER A 114 -0.50 -11.85 -11.46
CA SER A 114 -0.36 -13.21 -11.97
C SER A 114 0.92 -13.36 -12.79
N PRO A 115 1.60 -14.52 -12.75
CA PRO A 115 2.68 -14.81 -13.68
C PRO A 115 2.12 -14.85 -15.11
N ALA A 116 2.87 -14.28 -16.06
CA ALA A 116 2.53 -14.42 -17.47
C ALA A 116 2.76 -15.87 -17.96
N ASP A 117 3.75 -16.54 -17.37
CA ASP A 117 4.05 -17.94 -17.65
C ASP A 117 2.95 -18.87 -17.08
N GLY A 118 2.49 -19.81 -17.90
CA GLY A 118 1.40 -20.73 -17.56
C GLY A 118 0.00 -20.13 -17.60
N SER A 119 -0.16 -18.89 -18.08
CA SER A 119 -1.47 -18.26 -18.29
C SER A 119 -1.76 -18.16 -19.79
N GLU A 120 -2.91 -18.68 -20.22
CA GLU A 120 -3.39 -18.56 -21.60
C GLU A 120 -4.89 -18.25 -21.63
N GLU A 121 -5.32 -17.56 -22.68
CA GLU A 121 -6.74 -17.35 -22.95
C GLU A 121 -7.31 -18.63 -23.57
N ILE A 122 -8.41 -19.11 -23.01
CA ILE A 122 -9.09 -20.32 -23.46
C ILE A 122 -10.53 -20.00 -23.85
N ALA A 123 -11.06 -20.77 -24.80
CA ALA A 123 -12.50 -20.81 -25.04
C ALA A 123 -13.25 -21.25 -23.78
N ASN A 124 -14.53 -20.89 -23.68
CA ASN A 124 -15.37 -21.28 -22.55
C ASN A 124 -15.33 -22.82 -22.37
N PRO A 125 -14.74 -23.34 -21.28
CA PRO A 125 -14.54 -24.78 -21.11
C PRO A 125 -15.85 -25.55 -20.84
N PHE A 126 -16.97 -24.84 -20.70
CA PHE A 126 -18.30 -25.40 -20.47
C PHE A 126 -19.25 -25.20 -21.66
N ALA A 127 -18.78 -24.66 -22.79
CA ALA A 127 -19.58 -24.63 -24.00
C ALA A 127 -19.80 -26.07 -24.48
N GLN A 128 -21.05 -26.49 -24.64
CA GLN A 128 -21.35 -27.78 -25.25
C GLN A 128 -20.96 -27.72 -26.74
N PRO A 129 -20.37 -28.80 -27.30
CA PRO A 129 -20.15 -28.87 -28.73
C PRO A 129 -21.49 -28.70 -29.44
N GLU A 130 -21.55 -27.81 -30.44
CA GLU A 130 -22.72 -27.70 -31.30
C GLU A 130 -22.90 -29.07 -31.98
N GLU A 131 -24.01 -29.76 -31.68
CA GLU A 131 -24.40 -30.97 -32.40
C GLU A 131 -24.86 -30.55 -33.80
N ASP A 132 -24.03 -30.84 -34.82
CA ASP A 132 -24.37 -30.70 -36.24
C ASP A 132 -25.49 -31.65 -36.69
#